data_AF-A0A942GQ07-F1
#
_entry.id   AF-A0A942GQ07-F1
#
_cell.length_a   1.000
_cell.length_b   1.000
_cell.length_c   1.000
_cell.angle_alpha   90.00
_cell.angle_beta   90.00
_cell.angle_gamma   90.00
#
_symmetry.space_group_name_H-M   'P 1'
#
loop_
_entity.id
_entity.type
_entity.pdbx_description
1 polymer ?
#
loop_
_entity_poly.entity_id
_entity_poly.type
_entity_poly.pdbx_seq_one_letter_code
_entity_poly.pdbx_strand_id
1 'polypeptide(L)'
;MNDRPVPMWVWASLVLTALASLLTIVPRFTAEHENRAVGLVMEAENIRQIGLAEGKSYPEALKYLAEHGLTAVVMSDEVLGDAVGLGGLQVWSGAGKSTIVCPDEGVATHVLNAVQARFHVGTTAVDQGIMVPRVEVSGVDPLSLKSLSLGIDPTA
;
A
#
# COMPACT_ATOMS: atom_id res chain seq x y z
N MET A 1 20.85 56.34 -40.59
CA MET A 1 20.59 55.36 -39.51
C MET A 1 21.25 55.90 -38.26
N ASN A 2 20.53 55.94 -37.14
CA ASN A 2 20.89 56.74 -35.98
C ASN A 2 21.81 55.92 -35.07
N ASP A 3 23.13 56.06 -35.22
CA ASP A 3 24.15 55.34 -34.43
C ASP A 3 24.34 55.95 -33.04
N ARG A 4 23.24 56.09 -32.28
CA ARG A 4 23.34 56.47 -30.87
C ARG A 4 23.65 55.22 -30.05
N PRO A 5 24.77 55.17 -29.31
CA PRO A 5 25.08 54.02 -28.49
C PRO A 5 23.97 53.82 -27.46
N VAL A 6 23.57 52.57 -27.27
CA VAL A 6 22.52 52.20 -26.31
C VAL A 6 22.98 52.62 -24.91
N PRO A 7 22.14 53.32 -24.12
CA PRO A 7 22.52 53.71 -22.77
C PRO A 7 22.88 52.50 -21.90
N MET A 8 23.97 52.58 -21.15
CA MET A 8 24.50 51.49 -20.33
C MET A 8 23.48 50.94 -19.32
N TRP A 9 22.56 51.79 -18.84
CA TRP A 9 21.46 51.41 -17.95
C TRP A 9 20.51 50.37 -18.55
N VAL A 10 20.32 50.38 -19.87
CA VAL A 10 19.49 49.39 -20.57
C VAL A 10 20.14 48.01 -20.46
N TRP A 11 21.46 47.93 -20.69
CA TRP A 11 22.22 46.69 -20.52
C TRP A 11 22.19 46.18 -19.08
N ALA A 12 22.34 47.08 -18.10
CA ALA A 12 22.25 46.72 -16.69
C ALA A 12 20.85 46.16 -16.35
N SER A 13 19.78 46.79 -16.83
CA SER A 13 18.41 46.31 -16.60
C SER A 13 18.17 44.93 -17.24
N LEU A 14 18.70 44.70 -18.45
CA LEU A 14 18.55 43.45 -19.18
C LEU A 14 19.27 42.30 -18.47
N VAL A 15 20.50 42.53 -17.99
CA VAL A 15 21.25 41.55 -17.20
C VAL A 15 20.55 41.26 -15.88
N LEU A 16 20.04 42.28 -15.20
CA LEU A 16 19.32 42.10 -13.93
C LEU A 16 18.05 41.26 -14.11
N THR A 17 17.26 41.52 -15.16
CA THR A 17 16.07 40.74 -15.48
C THR A 17 16.42 39.30 -15.87
N ALA A 18 17.48 39.09 -16.66
CA ALA A 18 17.95 37.77 -17.02
C ALA A 18 18.37 36.97 -15.77
N LEU A 19 19.16 37.56 -14.87
CA LEU A 19 19.57 36.93 -13.61
C LEU A 19 18.38 36.63 -12.70
N ALA A 20 17.45 37.57 -12.55
CA ALA A 20 16.24 37.35 -11.76
C ALA A 20 15.38 36.20 -12.32
N SER A 21 15.27 36.09 -13.65
CA SER A 21 14.56 34.98 -14.31
C SER A 21 15.28 33.64 -14.14
N LEU A 22 16.62 33.65 -14.08
CA LEU A 22 17.40 32.44 -13.86
C LEU A 22 17.26 31.95 -12.41
N LEU A 23 17.27 32.88 -11.45
CA LEU A 23 17.09 32.56 -10.03
C LEU A 23 15.72 31.94 -9.74
N THR A 24 14.69 32.30 -10.50
CA THR A 24 13.35 31.70 -10.32
C THR A 24 13.22 30.34 -11.00
N ILE A 25 13.92 30.09 -12.11
CA ILE A 25 13.77 28.82 -12.86
C ILE A 25 14.58 27.67 -12.28
N VAL A 26 15.75 27.94 -11.68
CA VAL A 26 16.62 26.90 -11.11
C VAL A 26 15.92 26.01 -10.06
N PRO A 27 15.25 26.55 -9.02
CA PRO A 27 14.60 25.70 -8.01
C PRO A 27 13.40 24.92 -8.58
N ARG A 28 12.70 25.50 -9.55
CA ARG A 28 11.62 24.80 -10.25
C ARG A 28 12.17 23.64 -11.09
N PHE A 29 13.29 23.85 -11.75
CA PHE A 29 13.96 22.81 -12.53
C PHE A 29 14.46 21.68 -11.63
N THR A 30 15.07 21.97 -10.48
CA THR A 30 15.50 20.91 -9.55
C THR A 30 14.32 20.14 -8.99
N ALA A 31 13.24 20.82 -8.58
CA ALA A 31 12.03 20.16 -8.09
C ALA A 31 11.33 19.34 -9.18
N GLU A 32 11.24 19.85 -10.41
CA GLU A 32 10.71 19.07 -11.55
C GLU A 32 11.64 17.90 -11.91
N HIS A 33 12.95 18.04 -11.77
CA HIS A 33 13.91 16.97 -12.05
C HIS A 33 13.87 15.85 -11.01
N GLU A 34 13.73 16.20 -9.73
CA GLU A 34 13.52 15.26 -8.62
C GLU A 34 12.16 14.57 -8.73
N ASN A 35 11.09 15.31 -9.07
CA ASN A 35 9.77 14.73 -9.30
C ASN A 35 9.66 13.94 -10.61
N ARG A 36 10.60 14.10 -11.54
CA ARG A 36 10.69 13.30 -12.78
C ARG A 36 11.29 11.92 -12.58
N ALA A 37 11.70 11.56 -11.35
CA ALA A 37 11.99 10.18 -11.01
C ALA A 37 10.67 9.39 -11.08
N VAL A 38 10.30 8.97 -12.29
CA VAL A 38 9.27 7.97 -12.53
C VAL A 38 9.78 6.70 -11.88
N GLY A 39 9.38 6.49 -10.63
CA GLY A 39 9.69 5.28 -9.89
C GLY A 39 8.96 4.10 -10.51
N LEU A 40 9.64 2.96 -10.59
CA LEU A 40 8.95 1.72 -10.95
C LEU A 40 8.12 1.29 -9.75
N VAL A 41 6.82 1.17 -9.98
CA VAL A 41 5.85 0.72 -9.00
C VAL A 41 5.31 -0.62 -9.46
N MET A 42 5.33 -1.62 -8.58
CA MET A 42 4.82 -2.94 -8.89
C MET A 42 3.95 -3.47 -7.76
N GLU A 43 2.94 -4.25 -8.13
CA GLU A 43 2.09 -4.93 -7.15
C GLU A 43 2.86 -6.06 -6.45
N ALA A 44 2.59 -6.23 -5.15
CA ALA A 44 3.19 -7.29 -4.34
C ALA A 44 2.98 -8.69 -4.94
N GLU A 45 1.82 -8.94 -5.54
CA GLU A 45 1.51 -10.22 -6.17
C GLU A 45 2.40 -10.50 -7.40
N ASN A 46 2.68 -9.47 -8.21
CA ASN A 46 3.60 -9.60 -9.33
C ASN A 46 5.03 -9.87 -8.85
N ILE A 47 5.45 -9.27 -7.73
CA ILE A 47 6.75 -9.53 -7.11
C ILE A 47 6.85 -11.00 -6.66
N ARG A 48 5.79 -11.54 -6.05
CA ARG A 48 5.73 -12.97 -5.70
C ARG A 48 5.82 -13.86 -6.91
N GLN A 49 5.06 -13.57 -7.97
CA GLN A 49 5.08 -14.37 -9.19
C GLN A 49 6.47 -14.39 -9.84
N ILE A 50 7.17 -13.24 -9.84
CA ILE A 50 8.56 -13.16 -10.30
C ILE A 50 9.48 -13.99 -9.38
N GLY A 51 9.31 -13.88 -8.06
CA GLY A 51 10.04 -14.68 -7.09
C GLY A 51 9.86 -16.18 -7.32
N LEU A 52 8.62 -16.64 -7.48
CA LEU A 52 8.28 -18.05 -7.76
C LEU A 52 8.86 -18.52 -9.10
N ALA A 53 8.81 -17.68 -10.14
CA ALA A 53 9.39 -17.99 -11.44
C ALA A 53 10.92 -18.11 -11.40
N GLU A 54 11.58 -17.32 -10.55
CA GLU A 54 13.04 -17.34 -10.37
C GLU A 54 13.51 -18.27 -9.24
N GLY A 55 12.59 -18.96 -8.54
CA GLY A 55 12.91 -19.81 -7.39
C GLY A 55 13.44 -19.04 -6.17
N LYS A 56 13.12 -17.74 -6.07
CA LYS A 56 13.51 -16.85 -4.97
C LYS A 56 12.38 -16.72 -3.95
N SER A 57 12.74 -16.58 -2.67
CA SER A 57 11.78 -16.18 -1.65
C SER A 57 11.29 -14.74 -1.89
N TYR A 58 10.11 -14.37 -1.37
CA TYR A 58 9.57 -13.02 -1.53
C TYR A 58 10.52 -11.90 -1.07
N PRO A 59 11.23 -12.01 0.08
CA PRO A 59 12.22 -11.02 0.48
C PRO A 59 13.41 -10.90 -0.48
N GLU A 60 13.85 -12.03 -1.05
CA GLU A 60 14.94 -12.05 -2.04
C GLU A 60 14.50 -11.44 -3.38
N ALA A 61 13.27 -11.70 -3.81
CA ALA A 61 12.67 -11.10 -4.99
C ALA A 61 12.52 -9.58 -4.81
N LEU A 62 12.07 -9.12 -3.64
CA LEU A 62 11.99 -7.70 -3.29
C LEU A 62 13.37 -7.03 -3.35
N LYS A 63 14.37 -7.64 -2.72
CA LYS A 63 15.74 -7.11 -2.72
C LYS A 63 16.30 -7.04 -4.13
N TYR A 64 16.12 -8.10 -4.90
CA TYR A 64 16.54 -8.16 -6.30
C TYR A 64 15.88 -7.06 -7.13
N LEU A 65 14.57 -6.87 -7.02
CA LEU A 65 13.86 -5.84 -7.78
C LEU A 65 14.21 -4.43 -7.31
N ALA A 66 14.44 -4.22 -6.02
CA ALA A 66 14.92 -2.95 -5.48
C ALA A 66 16.29 -2.57 -6.05
N GLU A 67 17.20 -3.56 -6.16
CA GLU A 67 18.51 -3.38 -6.83
C GLU A 67 18.36 -3.04 -8.33
N HIS A 68 17.24 -3.41 -8.96
CA HIS A 68 16.94 -3.15 -10.37
C HIS A 68 16.00 -1.93 -10.59
N GLY A 69 15.80 -1.10 -9.57
CA GLY A 69 15.10 0.18 -9.69
C GLY A 69 13.63 0.18 -9.30
N LEU A 70 13.11 -0.91 -8.73
CA LEU A 70 11.81 -0.90 -8.06
C LEU A 70 11.84 0.12 -6.93
N THR A 71 10.99 1.13 -7.03
CA THR A 71 10.98 2.28 -6.12
C THR A 71 9.85 2.18 -5.09
N ALA A 72 8.73 1.57 -5.47
CA ALA A 72 7.61 1.34 -4.56
C ALA A 72 6.89 0.03 -4.85
N VAL A 73 6.25 -0.50 -3.81
CA VAL A 73 5.38 -1.67 -3.89
C VAL A 73 3.97 -1.23 -3.56
N VAL A 74 3.03 -1.55 -4.45
CA VAL A 74 1.60 -1.37 -4.18
C VAL A 74 1.05 -2.67 -3.65
N MET A 75 0.26 -2.56 -2.59
CA MET A 75 -0.43 -3.70 -2.00
C MET A 75 -1.92 -3.45 -2.11
N SER A 76 -2.62 -4.40 -2.71
CA SER A 76 -4.08 -4.42 -2.73
C SER A 76 -4.54 -4.93 -1.37
N ASP A 77 -5.33 -4.12 -0.66
CA ASP A 77 -5.87 -4.49 0.64
C ASP A 77 -7.06 -5.43 0.40
N GLU A 78 -7.01 -6.65 0.94
CA GLU A 78 -8.12 -7.59 0.84
C GLU A 78 -9.15 -7.29 1.94
N VAL A 79 -10.39 -7.07 1.54
CA VAL A 79 -11.48 -6.80 2.49
C VAL A 79 -12.17 -8.12 2.85
N LEU A 80 -12.49 -8.33 4.13
CA LEU A 80 -13.20 -9.52 4.61
C LEU A 80 -14.50 -9.78 3.82
N GLY A 81 -15.21 -8.72 3.40
CA GLY A 81 -16.40 -8.82 2.56
C GLY A 81 -16.14 -9.49 1.20
N ASP A 82 -14.98 -9.25 0.59
CA ASP A 82 -14.60 -9.83 -0.70
C ASP A 82 -14.23 -11.32 -0.53
N ALA A 83 -13.48 -11.65 0.52
CA ALA A 83 -13.15 -13.02 0.88
C ALA A 83 -14.41 -13.86 1.23
N VAL A 84 -15.43 -13.24 1.81
CA VAL A 84 -16.75 -13.87 2.04
C VAL A 84 -17.53 -14.02 0.73
N GLY A 85 -17.50 -13.00 -0.14
CA GLY A 85 -18.19 -13.02 -1.44
C GLY A 85 -17.63 -14.08 -2.41
N LEU A 86 -16.32 -14.34 -2.35
CA LEU A 86 -15.64 -15.38 -3.12
C LEU A 86 -15.82 -16.80 -2.55
N GLY A 87 -16.52 -16.94 -1.42
CA GLY A 87 -16.79 -18.23 -0.77
C GLY A 87 -15.61 -18.81 0.03
N GLY A 88 -14.53 -18.04 0.21
CA GLY A 88 -13.36 -18.43 1.00
C GLY A 88 -13.57 -18.30 2.51
N LEU A 89 -14.48 -17.42 2.95
CA LEU A 89 -14.84 -17.22 4.35
C LEU A 89 -16.36 -17.26 4.55
N GLN A 90 -16.83 -17.76 5.69
CA GLN A 90 -18.24 -17.67 6.04
C GLN A 90 -18.42 -16.91 7.35
N VAL A 91 -19.28 -15.89 7.34
CA VAL A 91 -19.62 -15.11 8.53
C VAL A 91 -21.05 -15.46 8.95
N TRP A 92 -21.17 -15.98 10.16
CA TRP A 92 -22.42 -16.33 10.80
C TRP A 92 -22.66 -15.34 11.95
N SER A 93 -23.88 -14.82 12.09
CA SER A 93 -24.25 -13.97 13.23
C SER A 93 -25.36 -14.64 14.03
N GLY A 94 -25.16 -14.81 15.34
CA GLY A 94 -26.09 -15.45 16.24
C GLY A 94 -25.93 -14.95 17.67
N ALA A 95 -27.05 -14.64 18.34
CA ALA A 95 -27.11 -14.28 19.76
C ALA A 95 -26.12 -13.17 20.21
N GLY A 96 -25.89 -12.14 19.38
CA GLY A 96 -24.97 -11.02 19.70
C GLY A 96 -23.48 -11.34 19.50
N LYS A 97 -23.17 -12.50 18.92
CA LYS A 97 -21.84 -12.92 18.51
C LYS A 97 -21.79 -13.11 17.00
N SER A 98 -20.65 -12.77 16.41
CA SER A 98 -20.34 -12.99 15.00
C SER A 98 -19.22 -14.03 14.92
N THR A 99 -19.48 -15.17 14.29
CA THR A 99 -18.50 -16.26 14.12
C THR A 99 -18.03 -16.26 12.67
N ILE A 100 -16.72 -16.22 12.48
CA ILE A 100 -16.06 -16.32 11.18
C ILE A 100 -15.49 -17.73 11.08
N VAL A 101 -15.89 -18.46 10.05
CA VAL A 101 -15.35 -19.79 9.72
C VAL A 101 -14.29 -19.60 8.65
N CYS A 102 -13.07 -20.03 8.96
CA CYS A 102 -11.89 -19.87 8.11
C CYS A 102 -11.46 -21.24 7.56
N PRO A 103 -10.94 -21.32 6.32
CA PRO A 103 -10.55 -22.58 5.72
C PRO A 103 -9.26 -23.15 6.31
N ASP A 104 -8.40 -22.28 6.85
CA ASP A 104 -7.08 -22.63 7.38
C ASP A 104 -6.74 -21.85 8.66
N GLU A 105 -5.83 -22.41 9.46
CA GLU A 105 -5.41 -21.86 10.76
C GLU A 105 -4.55 -20.59 10.58
N GLY A 106 -3.76 -20.49 9.51
CA GLY A 106 -3.01 -19.28 9.17
C GLY A 106 -3.95 -18.11 8.88
N VAL A 107 -4.97 -18.36 8.05
CA VAL A 107 -6.01 -17.38 7.72
C VAL A 107 -6.80 -16.98 8.97
N ALA A 108 -7.15 -17.94 9.84
CA ALA A 108 -7.85 -17.63 11.09
C ALA A 108 -7.05 -16.73 12.02
N THR A 109 -5.74 -16.98 12.15
CA THR A 109 -4.84 -16.13 12.95
C THR A 109 -4.72 -14.74 12.36
N HIS A 110 -4.63 -14.62 11.04
CA HIS A 110 -4.56 -13.36 10.33
C HIS A 110 -5.84 -12.53 10.50
N VAL A 111 -7.01 -13.15 10.31
CA VAL A 111 -8.33 -12.53 10.55
C VAL A 111 -8.44 -12.05 12.01
N LEU A 112 -8.00 -12.87 12.96
CA LEU A 112 -8.02 -12.51 14.37
C LEU A 112 -7.15 -11.29 14.68
N ASN A 113 -5.94 -11.21 14.12
CA ASN A 113 -5.06 -10.06 14.28
C ASN A 113 -5.69 -8.78 13.69
N ALA A 114 -6.32 -8.87 12.51
CA ALA A 114 -7.02 -7.75 11.89
C ALA A 114 -8.21 -7.27 12.74
N VAL A 115 -9.01 -8.20 13.27
CA VAL A 115 -10.15 -7.88 14.15
C VAL A 115 -9.68 -7.24 15.45
N GLN A 116 -8.62 -7.77 16.08
CA GLN A 116 -8.07 -7.21 17.32
C GLN A 116 -7.52 -5.80 17.10
N ALA A 117 -6.78 -5.57 16.02
CA ALA A 117 -6.20 -4.26 15.70
C ALA A 117 -7.28 -3.19 15.50
N ARG A 118 -8.42 -3.54 14.89
CA ARG A 118 -9.47 -2.56 14.58
C ARG A 118 -10.45 -2.34 15.72
N PHE A 119 -10.93 -3.40 16.36
CA PHE A 119 -12.05 -3.32 17.30
C PHE A 119 -11.63 -3.32 18.77
N HIS A 120 -10.35 -3.58 19.10
CA HIS A 120 -9.85 -3.64 20.49
C HIS A 120 -10.68 -4.57 21.40
N VAL A 121 -11.34 -5.59 20.82
CA VAL A 121 -12.28 -6.47 21.54
C VAL A 121 -11.50 -7.59 22.23
N GLY A 122 -11.70 -7.72 23.55
CA GLY A 122 -10.94 -8.63 24.41
C GLY A 122 -11.34 -10.11 24.39
N THR A 123 -12.17 -10.57 23.44
CA THR A 123 -12.54 -12.00 23.34
C THR A 123 -12.69 -12.39 21.87
N THR A 124 -11.55 -12.68 21.25
CA THR A 124 -11.45 -13.45 20.02
C THR A 124 -10.75 -14.76 20.34
N ALA A 125 -11.52 -15.83 20.56
CA ALA A 125 -10.94 -17.16 20.72
C ALA A 125 -10.92 -17.84 19.35
N VAL A 126 -9.78 -18.43 18.98
CA VAL A 126 -9.73 -19.43 17.91
C VAL A 126 -10.18 -20.74 18.55
N ASP A 127 -11.42 -21.15 18.26
CA ASP A 127 -11.89 -22.47 18.68
C ASP A 127 -11.44 -23.48 17.62
N GLN A 128 -10.53 -24.38 18.01
CA GLN A 128 -10.12 -25.53 17.20
C GLN A 128 -11.20 -26.61 17.29
N GLY A 129 -12.37 -26.33 16.72
CA GLY A 129 -13.40 -27.34 16.49
C GLY A 129 -12.89 -28.44 15.55
N ILE A 130 -13.44 -29.65 15.69
CA ILE A 130 -12.97 -30.95 15.15
C ILE A 130 -12.63 -30.99 13.63
N MET A 131 -12.91 -29.97 12.81
CA MET A 131 -12.52 -29.95 11.39
C MET A 131 -12.20 -28.57 10.77
N VAL A 132 -12.50 -27.42 11.40
CA VAL A 132 -12.34 -26.10 10.74
C VAL A 132 -12.08 -25.02 11.79
N PRO A 133 -11.03 -24.17 11.63
CA PRO A 133 -10.75 -23.08 12.57
C PRO A 133 -11.85 -22.00 12.54
N ARG A 134 -12.23 -21.53 13.73
CA ARG A 134 -13.31 -20.53 13.90
C ARG A 134 -12.83 -19.36 14.73
N VAL A 135 -13.12 -18.13 14.29
CA VAL A 135 -12.87 -16.90 15.03
C VAL A 135 -14.20 -16.35 15.53
N GLU A 136 -14.40 -16.33 16.84
CA GLU A 136 -15.57 -15.69 17.45
C GLU A 136 -15.30 -14.23 17.77
N VAL A 137 -16.21 -13.34 17.40
CA VAL A 137 -16.14 -11.90 17.70
C VAL A 137 -17.43 -11.50 18.41
N SER A 138 -17.32 -11.04 19.66
CA SER A 138 -18.48 -10.60 20.46
C SER A 138 -18.65 -9.08 20.38
N GLY A 139 -19.89 -8.60 20.24
CA GLY A 139 -20.21 -7.18 20.35
C GLY A 139 -19.92 -6.32 19.11
N VAL A 140 -19.64 -6.93 17.95
CA VAL A 140 -19.41 -6.22 16.68
C VAL A 140 -20.50 -6.60 15.67
N ASP A 141 -21.10 -5.58 15.06
CA ASP A 141 -22.12 -5.75 14.02
C ASP A 141 -21.54 -6.44 12.77
N PRO A 142 -22.22 -7.46 12.21
CA PRO A 142 -21.72 -8.22 11.07
C PRO A 142 -21.48 -7.40 9.79
N LEU A 143 -22.14 -6.26 9.59
CA LEU A 143 -21.85 -5.37 8.45
C LEU A 143 -20.52 -4.66 8.65
N SER A 144 -20.19 -4.29 9.89
CA SER A 144 -18.91 -3.66 10.22
C SER A 144 -17.74 -4.62 10.00
N LEU A 145 -17.94 -5.92 10.26
CA LEU A 145 -16.94 -6.96 9.99
C LEU A 145 -16.65 -7.10 8.49
N LYS A 146 -17.67 -6.99 7.62
CA LYS A 146 -17.47 -7.07 6.15
C LYS A 146 -16.63 -5.93 5.57
N SER A 147 -16.47 -4.82 6.30
CA SER A 147 -15.63 -3.67 5.90
C SER A 147 -14.21 -3.72 6.48
N LEU A 148 -13.86 -4.80 7.17
CA LEU A 148 -12.54 -5.00 7.76
C LEU A 148 -11.54 -5.33 6.65
N SER A 149 -10.46 -4.52 6.54
CA SER A 149 -9.28 -4.92 5.77
C SER A 149 -8.51 -5.96 6.57
N LEU A 150 -8.16 -7.05 5.90
CA LEU A 150 -7.45 -8.16 6.51
C LEU A 150 -5.95 -7.88 6.64
N GLY A 151 -5.39 -6.97 5.84
CA GLY A 151 -3.96 -6.69 5.84
C GLY A 151 -3.15 -7.78 5.13
N ILE A 152 -1.84 -7.81 5.39
CA ILE A 152 -0.90 -8.74 4.73
C ILE A 152 -0.81 -10.03 5.53
N ASP A 153 -1.03 -11.16 4.87
CA ASP A 153 -0.68 -12.46 5.44
C ASP A 153 0.85 -12.52 5.68
N PRO A 154 1.33 -12.63 6.93
CA PRO A 154 2.75 -12.66 7.24
C PRO A 154 3.45 -13.95 6.76
N THR A 155 2.68 -14.93 6.28
CA THR A 155 3.18 -16.21 5.76
C THR A 155 3.17 -16.31 4.23
N ALA A 156 2.68 -15.28 3.53
CA ALA A 156 2.59 -15.20 2.06
C ALA A 156 3.75 -14.43 1.40
#